data_AF-A0A2T4DI89-F1
#
_entry.id   AF-A0A2T4DI89-F1
#
_cell.length_a   1.000
_cell.length_b   1.000
_cell.length_c   1.000
_cell.angle_alpha   90.00
_cell.angle_beta   90.00
_cell.angle_gamma   90.00
#
_symmetry.space_group_name_H-M   'P 1'
#
loop_
_entity.id
_entity.type
_entity.pdbx_description
1 polymer ?
#
loop_
_entity_poly.entity_id
_entity_poly.type
_entity_poly.pdbx_seq_one_letter_code
_entity_poly.pdbx_strand_id
1 'polypeptide(L)'
;MRLILSRKGFDSSAGGCPSPVLPDGSLCVLPIPDAQSRIRYSEVVFEERRLGKIARDLTGGRIRGGHGAHLDPDLVADAYPRENGWRPLLGQTGSAQRHLRNQGVEPGDLFLFFGVFRHAELHSRRWRFVPGSRPFHAIWGWLQIGQIHVIDELAPDALHWARYHPHFHGQPDAGNTLYESSDACQLATGTAVFPGSGVFPMLRDDLVLTDPQSRLPTRWRLPAAFFPGEDRPPLSYHTRADRWQLDSPWCYLTCAARGQEFVLDLDAYPDLIDWLASLLRIGRGGQPPL
;
A
#
# COMPACT_ATOMS: atom_id res chain seq x y z
N MET A 1 -4.82 12.16 14.81
CA MET A 1 -4.03 11.42 13.77
C MET A 1 -5.00 10.88 12.72
N ARG A 2 -4.63 10.83 11.44
CA ARG A 2 -5.44 10.20 10.38
C ARG A 2 -4.88 8.84 9.97
N LEU A 3 -5.80 7.91 9.71
CA LEU A 3 -5.52 6.67 9.00
C LEU A 3 -5.87 6.84 7.53
N ILE A 4 -4.95 6.48 6.64
CA ILE A 4 -5.16 6.49 5.20
C ILE A 4 -5.04 5.06 4.67
N LEU A 5 -6.14 4.52 4.15
CA LEU A 5 -6.13 3.27 3.39
C LEU A 5 -5.80 3.59 1.93
N SER A 6 -4.59 3.23 1.50
CA SER A 6 -4.05 3.57 0.18
C SER A 6 -3.97 2.34 -0.71
N ARG A 7 -4.67 2.38 -1.86
CA ARG A 7 -4.66 1.29 -2.84
C ARG A 7 -3.41 1.35 -3.70
N LYS A 8 -2.58 0.30 -3.66
CA LYS A 8 -1.31 0.22 -4.38
C LYS A 8 -1.09 -1.14 -5.05
N GLY A 9 -0.17 -1.14 -6.01
CA GLY A 9 0.24 -2.32 -6.78
C GLY A 9 -0.68 -2.67 -7.94
N PHE A 10 -0.41 -3.83 -8.52
CA PHE A 10 -1.14 -4.38 -9.67
C PHE A 10 -2.65 -4.57 -9.42
N ASP A 11 -3.44 -4.22 -10.44
CA ASP A 11 -4.86 -4.57 -10.55
C ASP A 11 -5.31 -4.74 -12.01
N SER A 12 -6.62 -4.84 -12.24
CA SER A 12 -7.17 -4.99 -13.59
C SER A 12 -6.88 -3.81 -14.53
N SER A 13 -6.74 -2.60 -13.98
CA SER A 13 -6.45 -1.37 -14.73
C SER A 13 -4.95 -1.08 -14.85
N ALA A 14 -4.17 -1.41 -13.83
CA ALA A 14 -2.73 -1.18 -13.76
C ALA A 14 -1.98 -2.52 -13.68
N GLY A 15 -1.29 -2.92 -14.75
CA GLY A 15 -0.61 -4.23 -14.84
C GLY A 15 -1.49 -5.37 -15.34
N GLY A 16 -2.80 -5.30 -15.12
CA GLY A 16 -3.81 -6.17 -15.74
C GLY A 16 -3.95 -7.55 -15.09
N CYS A 17 -3.54 -7.71 -13.83
CA CYS A 17 -3.82 -8.87 -12.98
C CYS A 17 -3.63 -8.49 -11.50
N PRO A 18 -4.04 -9.32 -10.52
CA PRO A 18 -3.68 -9.14 -9.11
C PRO A 18 -2.18 -9.38 -8.85
N SER A 19 -1.69 -8.90 -7.69
CA SER A 19 -0.42 -9.35 -7.11
C SER A 19 -0.55 -10.79 -6.57
N PRO A 20 0.49 -11.63 -6.67
CA PRO A 20 0.44 -12.99 -6.18
C PRO A 20 0.63 -13.11 -4.66
N VAL A 21 -0.15 -14.00 -4.03
CA VAL A 21 0.26 -14.66 -2.79
C VAL A 21 0.99 -15.94 -3.18
N LEU A 22 2.25 -16.08 -2.76
CA LEU A 22 3.09 -17.22 -3.11
C LEU A 22 2.70 -18.47 -2.29
N PRO A 23 3.13 -19.69 -2.67
CA PRO A 23 2.77 -20.93 -1.99
C PRO A 23 3.18 -21.02 -0.53
N ASP A 24 4.25 -20.31 -0.15
CA ASP A 24 4.69 -20.17 1.24
C ASP A 24 3.82 -19.20 2.04
N GLY A 25 2.91 -18.46 1.39
CA GLY A 25 2.06 -17.44 2.00
C GLY A 25 2.57 -16.02 1.81
N SER A 26 3.72 -15.83 1.15
CA SER A 26 4.34 -14.51 1.03
C SER A 26 3.51 -13.55 0.16
N LEU A 27 3.36 -12.30 0.61
CA LEU A 27 2.69 -11.24 -0.13
C LEU A 27 3.67 -10.58 -1.11
N CYS A 28 3.63 -11.02 -2.37
CA CYS A 28 4.52 -10.49 -3.40
C CYS A 28 3.82 -9.39 -4.20
N VAL A 29 4.00 -8.13 -3.77
CA VAL A 29 3.39 -6.96 -4.41
C VAL A 29 4.10 -6.64 -5.72
N LEU A 30 3.35 -6.52 -6.81
CA LEU A 30 3.90 -6.13 -8.10
C LEU A 30 3.76 -4.60 -8.27
N PRO A 31 4.88 -3.85 -8.44
CA PRO A 31 4.86 -2.43 -8.78
C PRO A 31 4.14 -2.23 -10.11
N ILE A 32 3.38 -1.16 -10.32
CA ILE A 32 2.65 -0.93 -11.59
C ILE A 32 3.63 -0.68 -12.76
N PRO A 33 3.27 -1.03 -14.02
CA PRO A 33 4.16 -0.78 -15.15
C PRO A 33 4.17 0.71 -15.48
N ASP A 34 5.37 1.26 -15.69
CA ASP A 34 5.56 2.67 -16.00
C ASP A 34 6.69 2.85 -17.01
N ALA A 35 6.36 3.41 -18.18
CA ALA A 35 7.32 3.61 -19.25
C ALA A 35 8.34 4.72 -18.96
N GLN A 36 8.05 5.60 -18.00
CA GLN A 36 8.93 6.70 -17.58
C GLN A 36 9.85 6.28 -16.43
N SER A 37 9.55 5.17 -15.74
CA SER A 37 10.41 4.66 -14.68
C SER A 37 11.77 4.22 -15.22
N ARG A 38 12.83 4.64 -14.53
CA ARG A 38 14.21 4.21 -14.80
C ARG A 38 14.53 2.84 -14.22
N ILE A 39 13.73 2.38 -13.26
CA ILE A 39 13.86 1.07 -12.63
C ILE A 39 13.17 0.05 -13.52
N ARG A 40 13.85 -1.03 -13.90
CA ARG A 40 13.24 -2.12 -14.66
C ARG A 40 12.81 -3.26 -13.75
N TYR A 41 11.78 -4.01 -14.14
CA TYR A 41 11.34 -5.21 -13.40
C TYR A 41 12.44 -6.25 -13.19
N SER A 42 13.43 -6.34 -14.07
CA SER A 42 14.57 -7.26 -13.90
C SER A 42 15.53 -6.88 -12.77
N GLU A 43 15.47 -5.62 -12.34
CA GLU A 43 16.33 -5.04 -11.29
C GLU A 43 15.67 -5.10 -9.92
N VAL A 44 14.34 -5.21 -9.87
CA VAL A 44 13.59 -5.32 -8.61
C VAL A 44 13.56 -6.76 -8.13
N VAL A 45 13.90 -6.94 -6.86
CA VAL A 45 13.95 -8.22 -6.18
C VAL A 45 12.87 -8.30 -5.11
N PHE A 46 12.25 -9.47 -4.99
CA PHE A 46 11.41 -9.86 -3.88
C PHE A 46 12.04 -11.09 -3.22
N GLU A 47 12.61 -10.90 -2.03
CA GLU A 47 13.46 -11.90 -1.36
C GLU A 47 14.62 -12.34 -2.27
N GLU A 48 14.63 -13.59 -2.74
CA GLU A 48 15.63 -14.13 -3.66
C GLU A 48 15.12 -14.18 -5.12
N ARG A 49 13.94 -13.63 -5.40
CA ARG A 49 13.23 -13.77 -6.69
C ARG A 49 13.19 -12.45 -7.44
N ARG A 50 13.59 -12.47 -8.71
CA ARG A 50 13.44 -11.30 -9.60
C ARG A 50 11.98 -11.11 -10.02
N LEU A 51 11.42 -9.93 -9.79
CA LEU A 51 10.02 -9.64 -10.11
C LEU A 51 9.72 -9.77 -11.60
N GLY A 52 10.68 -9.48 -12.48
CA GLY A 52 10.51 -9.63 -13.92
C GLY A 52 10.07 -11.03 -14.39
N LYS A 53 10.46 -12.11 -13.70
CA LYS A 53 9.96 -13.46 -14.02
C LYS A 53 8.52 -13.63 -13.56
N ILE A 54 8.21 -13.23 -12.33
CA ILE A 54 6.88 -13.36 -11.73
C ILE A 54 5.86 -12.57 -12.56
N ALA A 55 6.14 -11.29 -12.81
CA ALA A 55 5.30 -10.42 -13.61
C ALA A 55 5.08 -10.96 -15.03
N ARG A 56 6.14 -11.46 -15.68
CA ARG A 56 6.03 -12.04 -17.03
C ARG A 56 5.14 -13.27 -17.06
N ASP A 57 5.35 -14.20 -16.13
CA ASP A 57 4.61 -15.46 -16.12
C ASP A 57 3.11 -15.20 -15.82
N LEU A 58 2.79 -14.35 -14.83
CA LEU A 58 1.41 -14.04 -14.42
C LEU A 58 0.64 -13.17 -15.42
N THR A 59 1.34 -12.32 -16.18
CA THR A 59 0.70 -11.44 -17.18
C THR A 59 0.62 -12.06 -18.57
N GLY A 60 1.07 -13.32 -18.74
CA GLY A 60 1.14 -13.98 -20.04
C GLY A 60 2.16 -13.34 -21.00
N GLY A 61 3.21 -12.73 -20.45
CA GLY A 61 4.28 -12.10 -21.23
C GLY A 61 4.04 -10.66 -21.65
N ARG A 62 2.93 -10.04 -21.23
CA ARG A 62 2.63 -8.61 -21.47
C ARG A 62 3.60 -7.70 -20.75
N ILE A 63 3.94 -8.01 -19.50
CA ILE A 63 4.98 -7.31 -18.74
C ILE A 63 6.26 -8.15 -18.77
N ARG A 64 7.39 -7.51 -19.09
CA ARG A 64 8.69 -8.20 -19.23
C ARG A 64 9.73 -7.52 -18.35
N GLY A 65 10.82 -8.23 -18.08
CA GLY A 65 11.91 -7.74 -17.23
C GLY A 65 12.47 -6.37 -17.66
N GLY A 66 12.50 -6.08 -18.96
CA GLY A 66 12.99 -4.80 -19.47
C GLY A 66 12.00 -3.63 -19.37
N HIS A 67 10.73 -3.85 -19.01
CA HIS A 67 9.76 -2.77 -18.82
C HIS A 67 10.06 -2.01 -17.53
N GLY A 68 9.73 -0.72 -17.50
CA GLY A 68 9.85 0.09 -16.30
C GLY A 68 8.83 -0.32 -15.24
N ALA A 69 9.29 -0.34 -13.99
CA ALA A 69 8.53 -0.68 -12.80
C ALA A 69 8.42 0.58 -11.92
N HIS A 70 7.19 0.99 -11.63
CA HIS A 70 6.92 2.12 -10.76
C HIS A 70 7.01 1.68 -9.30
N LEU A 71 8.22 1.68 -8.74
CA LEU A 71 8.47 1.29 -7.35
C LEU A 71 7.95 2.39 -6.41
N ASP A 72 6.65 2.38 -6.17
CA ASP A 72 5.92 3.28 -5.28
C ASP A 72 4.69 2.58 -4.68
N PRO A 73 4.52 2.54 -3.34
CA PRO A 73 5.47 3.04 -2.35
C PRO A 73 6.74 2.19 -2.32
N ASP A 74 7.86 2.84 -2.07
CA ASP A 74 9.17 2.22 -1.98
C ASP A 74 9.50 1.92 -0.52
N LEU A 75 9.13 0.73 -0.04
CA LEU A 75 9.15 0.39 1.40
C LEU A 75 10.25 -0.59 1.82
N VAL A 76 10.89 -1.29 0.88
CA VAL A 76 11.77 -2.43 1.20
C VAL A 76 13.19 -2.14 0.73
N ALA A 77 14.11 -1.90 1.66
CA ALA A 77 15.50 -1.56 1.34
C ALA A 77 16.15 -2.58 0.39
N ASP A 78 15.97 -3.88 0.65
CA ASP A 78 16.61 -4.96 -0.11
C ASP A 78 16.02 -5.16 -1.52
N ALA A 79 14.93 -4.49 -1.88
CA ALA A 79 14.25 -4.69 -3.16
C ALA A 79 14.98 -4.08 -4.37
N TYR A 80 15.86 -3.10 -4.14
CA TYR A 80 16.60 -2.36 -5.18
C TYR A 80 17.87 -1.74 -4.56
N PRO A 81 18.96 -1.49 -5.32
CA PRO A 81 20.14 -0.83 -4.78
C PRO A 81 19.82 0.55 -4.18
N ARG A 82 20.33 0.82 -2.97
CA ARG A 82 20.03 2.04 -2.20
C ARG A 82 21.26 2.91 -2.02
N GLU A 83 21.08 4.22 -2.16
CA GLU A 83 22.08 5.20 -1.74
C GLU A 83 22.07 5.39 -0.21
N ASN A 84 23.17 5.92 0.34
CA ASN A 84 23.22 6.24 1.76
C ASN A 84 22.17 7.30 2.12
N GLY A 85 21.54 7.14 3.28
CA GLY A 85 20.43 7.99 3.71
C GLY A 85 19.07 7.63 3.11
N TRP A 86 18.97 6.50 2.38
CA TRP A 86 17.70 6.03 1.84
C TRP A 86 16.62 5.89 2.92
N ARG A 87 15.44 6.44 2.63
CA ARG A 87 14.25 6.31 3.46
C ARG A 87 13.06 5.81 2.63
N PRO A 88 12.15 5.04 3.25
CA PRO A 88 10.91 4.64 2.61
C PRO A 88 10.06 5.84 2.15
N LEU A 89 9.51 5.73 0.94
CA LEU A 89 8.80 6.81 0.27
C LEU A 89 7.46 6.36 -0.28
N LEU A 90 6.52 7.30 -0.32
CA LEU A 90 5.29 7.23 -1.10
C LEU A 90 5.18 8.53 -1.91
N GLY A 91 4.99 8.44 -3.21
CA GLY A 91 4.68 9.54 -4.08
C GLY A 91 3.19 9.60 -4.43
N GLN A 92 2.65 10.80 -4.49
CA GLN A 92 1.28 11.06 -4.91
C GLN A 92 1.21 12.29 -5.80
N THR A 93 0.31 12.26 -6.77
CA THR A 93 0.11 13.34 -7.74
C THR A 93 -1.37 13.48 -8.11
N GLY A 94 -1.74 14.52 -8.86
CA GLY A 94 -3.09 14.67 -9.42
C GLY A 94 -4.22 14.67 -8.39
N SER A 95 -5.30 13.92 -8.69
CA SER A 95 -6.52 13.91 -7.87
C SER A 95 -6.32 13.24 -6.51
N ALA A 96 -5.49 12.20 -6.44
CA ALA A 96 -5.20 11.51 -5.19
C ALA A 96 -4.44 12.43 -4.23
N GLN A 97 -3.45 13.18 -4.74
CA GLN A 97 -2.73 14.14 -3.90
C GLN A 97 -3.58 15.34 -3.49
N ARG A 98 -4.40 15.86 -4.40
CA ARG A 98 -5.40 16.89 -4.07
C ARG A 98 -6.34 16.43 -2.96
N HIS A 99 -6.77 15.16 -2.98
CA HIS A 99 -7.61 14.59 -1.94
C HIS A 99 -6.90 14.56 -0.59
N LEU A 100 -5.68 14.04 -0.52
CA LEU A 100 -4.89 14.00 0.73
C LEU A 100 -4.72 15.40 1.33
N ARG A 101 -4.35 16.40 0.52
CA ARG A 101 -4.26 17.79 0.96
C ARG A 101 -5.60 18.33 1.48
N ASN A 102 -6.70 18.07 0.77
CA ASN A 102 -8.04 18.53 1.19
C ASN A 102 -8.54 17.84 2.46
N GLN A 103 -8.05 16.63 2.76
CA GLN A 103 -8.33 15.92 4.01
C GLN A 103 -7.42 16.38 5.17
N GLY A 104 -6.47 17.28 4.90
CA GLY A 104 -5.52 17.79 5.89
C GLY A 104 -4.48 16.77 6.32
N VAL A 105 -4.06 15.87 5.42
CA VAL A 105 -3.02 14.89 5.72
C VAL A 105 -1.69 15.58 6.01
N GLU A 106 -1.07 15.22 7.12
CA GLU A 106 0.10 15.91 7.70
C GLU A 106 1.11 14.92 8.33
N PRO A 107 2.33 15.36 8.69
CA PRO A 107 3.27 14.52 9.44
C PRO A 107 2.63 13.92 10.70
N GLY A 108 2.90 12.64 10.95
CA GLY A 108 2.29 11.84 12.01
C GLY A 108 1.11 10.97 11.56
N ASP A 109 0.50 11.27 10.41
CA ASP A 109 -0.57 10.44 9.85
C ASP A 109 -0.03 9.10 9.29
N LEU A 110 -0.88 8.07 9.27
CA LEU A 110 -0.50 6.69 8.97
C LEU A 110 -1.16 6.21 7.68
N PHE A 111 -0.34 5.84 6.70
CA PHE A 111 -0.77 5.03 5.56
C PHE A 111 -0.76 3.55 5.91
N LEU A 112 -1.85 2.85 5.57
CA LEU A 112 -1.89 1.41 5.37
C LEU A 112 -2.11 1.14 3.88
N PHE A 113 -1.15 0.46 3.26
CA PHE A 113 -1.22 0.09 1.86
C PHE A 113 -1.95 -1.22 1.69
N PHE A 114 -2.96 -1.23 0.83
CA PHE A 114 -3.65 -2.45 0.43
C PHE A 114 -3.61 -2.63 -1.09
N GLY A 115 -3.72 -3.87 -1.54
CA GLY A 115 -3.67 -4.21 -2.96
C GLY A 115 -4.64 -5.34 -3.29
N VAL A 116 -4.79 -5.62 -4.59
CA VAL A 116 -5.54 -6.80 -5.05
C VAL A 116 -4.58 -7.98 -5.12
N PHE A 117 -4.89 -9.03 -4.35
CA PHE A 117 -4.10 -10.25 -4.29
C PHE A 117 -4.86 -11.45 -4.83
N ARG A 118 -4.13 -12.48 -5.26
CA ARG A 118 -4.68 -13.80 -5.60
C ARG A 118 -3.61 -14.88 -5.40
N HIS A 119 -4.00 -16.04 -4.89
CA HIS A 119 -3.09 -17.17 -4.73
C HIS A 119 -2.47 -17.60 -6.05
N ALA A 120 -1.16 -17.79 -6.04
CA ALA A 120 -0.37 -18.25 -7.17
C ALA A 120 0.46 -19.48 -6.81
N GLU A 121 0.72 -20.31 -7.81
CA GLU A 121 1.51 -21.53 -7.70
C GLU A 121 2.53 -21.61 -8.83
N LEU A 122 3.61 -22.36 -8.58
CA LEU A 122 4.58 -22.69 -9.60
C LEU A 122 4.11 -23.97 -10.30
N HIS A 123 3.73 -23.87 -11.56
CA HIS A 123 3.32 -24.99 -12.39
C HIS A 123 4.23 -25.09 -13.62
N SER A 124 4.91 -26.23 -13.80
CA SER A 124 5.82 -26.45 -14.93
C SER A 124 6.85 -25.31 -15.08
N ARG A 125 7.46 -24.90 -13.95
CA ARG A 125 8.46 -23.80 -13.83
C ARG A 125 7.94 -22.40 -14.20
N ARG A 126 6.63 -22.20 -14.33
CA ARG A 126 5.99 -20.90 -14.56
C ARG A 126 5.01 -20.57 -13.45
N TRP A 127 4.99 -19.32 -13.04
CA TRP A 127 3.96 -18.84 -12.12
C TRP A 127 2.60 -18.78 -12.82
N ARG A 128 1.57 -19.27 -12.15
CA ARG A 128 0.17 -19.09 -12.55
C ARG A 128 -0.68 -18.83 -11.32
N PHE A 129 -1.83 -18.20 -11.50
CA PHE A 129 -2.83 -18.17 -10.43
C PHE A 129 -3.44 -19.56 -10.23
N VAL A 130 -3.67 -19.92 -8.97
CA VAL A 130 -4.30 -21.20 -8.61
C VAL A 130 -5.69 -21.26 -9.23
N PRO A 131 -6.02 -22.28 -10.05
CA PRO A 131 -7.35 -22.42 -10.64
C PRO A 131 -8.45 -22.37 -9.58
N GLY A 132 -9.54 -21.65 -9.84
CA GLY A 132 -10.66 -21.49 -8.91
C GLY A 132 -10.43 -20.50 -7.75
N SER A 133 -9.18 -20.11 -7.45
CA SER A 133 -8.91 -19.05 -6.48
C SER A 133 -9.48 -17.71 -6.96
N ARG A 134 -9.93 -16.88 -6.02
CA ARG A 134 -10.52 -15.57 -6.29
C ARG A 134 -9.58 -14.44 -5.86
N PRO A 135 -9.62 -13.28 -6.53
CA PRO A 135 -8.94 -12.10 -6.04
C PRO A 135 -9.57 -11.60 -4.73
N PHE A 136 -8.77 -10.96 -3.89
CA PHE A 136 -9.20 -10.32 -2.64
C PHE A 136 -8.33 -9.08 -2.37
N HIS A 137 -8.81 -8.18 -1.53
CA HIS A 137 -8.02 -7.06 -1.02
C HIS A 137 -7.35 -7.46 0.28
N ALA A 138 -6.06 -7.15 0.41
CA ALA A 138 -5.32 -7.31 1.66
C ALA A 138 -4.34 -6.15 1.87
N ILE A 139 -4.13 -5.83 3.14
CA ILE A 139 -3.11 -4.88 3.60
C ILE A 139 -1.74 -5.56 3.50
N TRP A 140 -0.74 -4.86 2.97
CA TRP A 140 0.58 -5.41 2.73
C TRP A 140 1.73 -4.54 3.26
N GLY A 141 1.47 -3.29 3.62
CA GLY A 141 2.50 -2.42 4.21
C GLY A 141 1.94 -1.18 4.87
N TRP A 142 2.83 -0.42 5.50
CA TRP A 142 2.50 0.83 6.17
C TRP A 142 3.62 1.86 6.04
N LEU A 143 3.24 3.14 6.22
CA LEU A 143 4.15 4.27 6.33
C LEU A 143 3.49 5.35 7.20
N GLN A 144 4.06 5.64 8.36
CA GLN A 144 3.77 6.86 9.10
C GLN A 144 4.60 8.00 8.51
N ILE A 145 3.95 9.13 8.24
CA ILE A 145 4.57 10.27 7.58
C ILE A 145 5.50 10.98 8.57
N GLY A 146 6.77 11.10 8.22
CA GLY A 146 7.74 11.94 8.93
C GLY A 146 7.86 13.32 8.29
N GLN A 147 7.94 13.37 6.95
CA GLN A 147 8.05 14.61 6.20
C GLN A 147 7.21 14.55 4.91
N ILE A 148 6.78 15.73 4.45
CA ILE A 148 6.04 15.91 3.20
C ILE A 148 6.83 16.89 2.34
N HIS A 149 7.17 16.47 1.13
CA HIS A 149 8.01 17.23 0.21
C HIS A 149 7.25 17.49 -1.10
N VAL A 150 7.00 18.75 -1.44
CA VAL A 150 6.51 19.11 -2.77
C VAL A 150 7.70 19.13 -3.72
N ILE A 151 7.67 18.29 -4.76
CA ILE A 151 8.84 18.03 -5.62
C ILE A 151 9.39 19.30 -6.26
N ASP A 152 8.50 20.16 -6.76
CA ASP A 152 8.88 21.39 -7.46
C ASP A 152 9.45 22.47 -6.50
N GLU A 153 9.26 22.32 -5.19
CA GLU A 153 9.78 23.22 -4.15
C GLU A 153 11.13 22.75 -3.59
N LEU A 154 11.56 21.53 -3.93
CA LEU A 154 12.84 20.99 -3.47
C LEU A 154 14.02 21.69 -4.13
N ALA A 155 15.02 22.03 -3.32
CA ALA A 155 16.31 22.46 -3.83
C ALA A 155 16.95 21.36 -4.72
N PRO A 156 17.78 21.73 -5.73
CA PRO A 156 18.40 20.75 -6.63
C PRO A 156 19.23 19.66 -5.93
N ASP A 157 19.81 19.97 -4.77
CA ASP A 157 20.65 19.10 -3.94
C ASP A 157 19.87 18.36 -2.82
N ALA A 158 18.62 18.74 -2.58
CA ALA A 158 17.77 18.05 -1.60
C ALA A 158 17.45 16.62 -2.05
N LEU A 159 17.36 15.70 -1.08
CA LEU A 159 16.98 14.29 -1.28
C LEU A 159 17.75 13.60 -2.42
N HIS A 160 19.07 13.81 -2.53
CA HIS A 160 19.89 13.18 -3.58
C HIS A 160 19.67 11.66 -3.67
N TRP A 161 19.61 10.98 -2.52
CA TRP A 161 19.38 9.54 -2.41
C TRP A 161 18.05 9.07 -3.02
N ALA A 162 17.06 9.96 -3.15
CA ALA A 162 15.72 9.64 -3.65
C ALA A 162 15.58 9.87 -5.16
N ARG A 163 16.59 10.42 -5.85
CA ARG A 163 16.48 10.89 -7.23
C ARG A 163 16.21 9.80 -8.26
N TYR A 164 16.34 8.52 -7.90
CA TYR A 164 15.93 7.38 -8.74
C TYR A 164 14.41 7.14 -8.71
N HIS A 165 13.69 7.70 -7.72
CA HIS A 165 12.27 7.44 -7.50
C HIS A 165 11.43 7.95 -8.68
N PRO A 166 10.37 7.22 -9.12
CA PRO A 166 9.59 7.58 -10.32
C PRO A 166 9.06 9.02 -10.34
N HIS A 167 8.77 9.58 -9.16
CA HIS A 167 8.27 10.94 -9.02
C HIS A 167 9.26 12.06 -9.40
N PHE A 168 10.55 11.76 -9.61
CA PHE A 168 11.53 12.71 -10.15
C PHE A 168 11.70 12.61 -11.68
N HIS A 169 11.00 11.70 -12.35
CA HIS A 169 11.21 11.38 -13.77
C HIS A 169 9.95 11.49 -14.62
N GLY A 170 8.80 11.71 -13.97
CA GLY A 170 7.52 11.90 -14.64
C GLY A 170 7.39 13.27 -15.32
N GLN A 171 6.19 13.51 -15.87
CA GLN A 171 5.83 14.85 -16.31
C GLN A 171 5.73 15.80 -15.11
N PRO A 172 6.14 17.07 -15.25
CA PRO A 172 5.93 18.06 -14.21
C PRO A 172 4.46 18.17 -13.81
N ASP A 173 4.19 18.07 -12.51
CA ASP A 173 2.89 18.31 -11.91
C ASP A 173 3.15 19.12 -10.63
N ALA A 174 2.63 20.35 -10.56
CA ALA A 174 2.79 21.22 -9.41
C ALA A 174 2.21 20.63 -8.11
N GLY A 175 1.38 19.58 -8.22
CA GLY A 175 0.89 18.81 -7.09
C GLY A 175 1.75 17.61 -6.72
N ASN A 176 2.84 17.31 -7.42
CA ASN A 176 3.66 16.13 -7.21
C ASN A 176 4.33 16.18 -5.82
N THR A 177 4.01 15.23 -4.95
CA THR A 177 4.40 15.23 -3.54
C THR A 177 5.00 13.89 -3.14
N LEU A 178 6.09 13.92 -2.39
CA LEU A 178 6.65 12.76 -1.68
C LEU A 178 6.30 12.81 -0.19
N TYR A 179 5.89 11.67 0.33
CA TYR A 179 5.70 11.36 1.73
C TYR A 179 6.86 10.48 2.18
N GLU A 180 7.74 11.03 3.00
CA GLU A 180 8.88 10.32 3.58
C GLU A 180 8.50 9.73 4.93
N SER A 181 8.88 8.47 5.18
CA SER A 181 8.55 7.82 6.44
C SER A 181 9.26 8.45 7.64
N SER A 182 8.58 8.50 8.78
CA SER A 182 9.24 8.72 10.07
C SER A 182 10.23 7.58 10.39
N ASP A 183 11.15 7.80 11.34
CA ASP A 183 12.01 6.72 11.85
C ASP A 183 11.20 5.69 12.64
N ALA A 184 10.24 6.19 13.42
CA ALA A 184 9.42 5.39 14.31
C ALA A 184 7.94 5.75 14.15
N CYS A 185 7.10 4.74 14.24
CA CYS A 185 5.65 4.87 14.30
C CYS A 185 5.21 4.86 15.76
N GLN A 186 4.62 5.97 16.20
CA GLN A 186 3.93 6.08 17.49
C GLN A 186 2.45 6.30 17.25
N LEU A 187 1.62 5.43 17.82
CA LEU A 187 0.17 5.57 17.78
C LEU A 187 -0.28 6.43 18.98
N ALA A 188 -1.30 7.26 18.78
CA ALA A 188 -1.69 8.35 19.70
C ALA A 188 -1.89 7.96 21.18
N THR A 189 -2.24 6.70 21.46
CA THR A 189 -2.52 6.22 22.82
C THR A 189 -1.64 5.05 23.26
N GLY A 190 -0.62 4.68 22.47
CA GLY A 190 0.23 3.53 22.73
C GLY A 190 1.61 3.89 23.29
N THR A 191 2.12 3.07 24.22
CA THR A 191 3.55 3.10 24.62
C THR A 191 4.44 2.32 23.66
N ALA A 192 3.84 1.53 22.76
CA ALA A 192 4.56 0.74 21.78
C ALA A 192 5.11 1.63 20.66
N VAL A 193 6.41 1.45 20.37
CA VAL A 193 7.10 2.11 19.27
C VAL A 193 7.35 1.06 18.18
N PHE A 194 6.86 1.32 16.98
CA PHE A 194 7.07 0.47 15.81
C PHE A 194 8.03 1.16 14.83
N PRO A 195 8.57 0.46 13.82
CA PRO A 195 9.22 1.12 12.69
C PRO A 195 8.26 2.09 12.00
N GLY A 196 8.75 3.26 11.58
CA GLY A 196 7.93 4.26 10.89
C GLY A 196 7.32 3.76 9.58
N SER A 197 7.88 2.72 8.99
CA SER A 197 7.33 2.05 7.81
C SER A 197 7.75 0.59 7.73
N GLY A 198 7.05 -0.19 6.91
CA GLY A 198 7.38 -1.58 6.70
C GLY A 198 6.35 -2.34 5.89
N VAL A 199 6.53 -3.66 5.86
CA VAL A 199 5.69 -4.60 5.11
C VAL A 199 5.22 -5.75 5.99
N PHE A 200 4.07 -6.31 5.63
CA PHE A 200 3.59 -7.58 6.16
C PHE A 200 4.08 -8.69 5.24
N PRO A 201 5.06 -9.51 5.66
CA PRO A 201 5.71 -10.45 4.74
C PRO A 201 4.77 -11.60 4.33
N MET A 202 3.89 -12.03 5.23
CA MET A 202 3.05 -13.21 5.10
C MET A 202 1.58 -12.84 5.12
N LEU A 203 0.79 -13.50 4.26
CA LEU A 203 -0.65 -13.41 4.31
C LEU A 203 -1.15 -13.95 5.66
N ARG A 204 -2.03 -13.17 6.28
CA ARG A 204 -2.73 -13.52 7.50
C ARG A 204 -4.17 -13.01 7.41
N ASP A 205 -5.09 -13.68 8.11
CA ASP A 205 -6.52 -13.35 8.05
C ASP A 205 -6.83 -11.94 8.55
N ASP A 206 -6.02 -11.41 9.47
CA ASP A 206 -6.12 -10.05 10.01
C ASP A 206 -5.77 -8.95 8.99
N LEU A 207 -5.05 -9.30 7.92
CA LEU A 207 -4.69 -8.39 6.82
C LEU A 207 -5.71 -8.39 5.69
N VAL A 208 -6.58 -9.41 5.60
CA VAL A 208 -7.55 -9.54 4.51
C VAL A 208 -8.73 -8.61 4.76
N LEU A 209 -8.90 -7.64 3.85
CA LEU A 209 -10.02 -6.71 3.90
C LEU A 209 -11.27 -7.35 3.33
N THR A 210 -11.16 -8.15 2.26
CA THR A 210 -12.32 -8.78 1.62
C THR A 210 -12.99 -9.79 2.56
N ASP A 211 -14.31 -9.70 2.67
CA ASP A 211 -15.11 -10.68 3.37
C ASP A 211 -14.89 -12.09 2.76
N PRO A 212 -14.46 -13.09 3.54
CA PRO A 212 -14.21 -14.44 3.05
C PRO A 212 -15.44 -15.12 2.42
N GLN A 213 -16.66 -14.67 2.76
CA GLN A 213 -17.90 -15.18 2.16
C GLN A 213 -18.27 -14.47 0.85
N SER A 214 -17.66 -13.32 0.56
CA SER A 214 -17.95 -12.53 -0.62
C SER A 214 -17.28 -13.07 -1.88
N ARG A 215 -17.95 -12.88 -3.03
CA ARG A 215 -17.34 -13.08 -4.36
C ARG A 215 -16.65 -11.82 -4.89
N LEU A 216 -16.97 -10.66 -4.32
CA LEU A 216 -16.48 -9.35 -4.75
C LEU A 216 -15.37 -8.87 -3.80
N PRO A 217 -14.17 -8.55 -4.32
CA PRO A 217 -13.06 -8.02 -3.50
C PRO A 217 -13.41 -6.74 -2.73
N THR A 218 -14.34 -5.95 -3.27
CA THR A 218 -14.78 -4.67 -2.71
C THR A 218 -15.77 -4.81 -1.55
N ARG A 219 -16.25 -6.00 -1.23
CA ARG A 219 -17.02 -6.21 -0.01
C ARG A 219 -16.05 -6.49 1.11
N TRP A 220 -15.84 -5.51 1.96
CA TRP A 220 -14.89 -5.61 3.06
C TRP A 220 -15.57 -6.05 4.34
N ARG A 221 -14.82 -6.79 5.17
CA ARG A 221 -15.15 -7.10 6.56
C ARG A 221 -14.06 -6.45 7.42
N LEU A 222 -14.44 -5.42 8.17
CA LEU A 222 -13.57 -4.65 9.05
C LEU A 222 -14.00 -4.88 10.51
N PRO A 223 -13.15 -4.59 11.51
CA PRO A 223 -13.59 -4.52 12.90
C PRO A 223 -14.83 -3.64 13.06
N ALA A 224 -15.77 -4.02 13.94
CA ALA A 224 -16.99 -3.23 14.19
C ALA A 224 -16.68 -1.76 14.55
N ALA A 225 -15.52 -1.49 15.15
CA ALA A 225 -15.04 -0.15 15.47
C ALA A 225 -14.95 0.80 14.26
N PHE A 226 -14.79 0.31 13.02
CA PHE A 226 -14.83 1.14 11.81
C PHE A 226 -16.22 1.70 11.48
N PHE A 227 -17.28 1.13 12.04
CA PHE A 227 -18.64 1.52 11.69
C PHE A 227 -18.94 2.95 12.15
N PRO A 228 -19.29 3.90 11.27
CA PRO A 228 -19.46 5.31 11.66
C PRO A 228 -20.63 5.54 12.62
N GLY A 229 -21.71 4.76 12.52
CA GLY A 229 -22.95 5.10 13.22
C GLY A 229 -23.51 6.43 12.72
N GLU A 230 -24.22 7.15 13.58
CA GLU A 230 -24.79 8.48 13.26
C GLU A 230 -23.84 9.62 13.66
N ASP A 231 -22.94 9.39 14.62
CA ASP A 231 -22.21 10.46 15.31
C ASP A 231 -20.75 10.65 14.85
N ARG A 232 -20.20 9.74 14.03
CA ARG A 232 -18.79 9.79 13.61
C ARG A 232 -18.64 10.04 12.11
N PRO A 233 -17.67 10.88 11.69
CA PRO A 233 -17.37 11.08 10.28
C PRO A 233 -16.92 9.76 9.62
N PRO A 234 -17.62 9.27 8.59
CA PRO A 234 -17.25 8.02 7.92
C PRO A 234 -15.96 8.17 7.11
N LEU A 235 -15.34 7.02 6.82
CA LEU A 235 -14.21 6.93 5.89
C LEU A 235 -14.49 7.72 4.60
N SER A 236 -13.54 8.56 4.16
CA SER A 236 -13.73 9.41 2.97
C SER A 236 -14.15 8.57 1.75
N TYR A 237 -15.01 9.14 0.88
CA TYR A 237 -15.72 8.46 -0.23
C TYR A 237 -16.76 7.40 0.17
N HIS A 238 -16.96 7.13 1.46
CA HIS A 238 -17.91 6.13 1.96
C HIS A 238 -18.98 6.75 2.88
N THR A 239 -19.44 7.96 2.55
CA THR A 239 -20.39 8.72 3.39
C THR A 239 -21.82 8.18 3.39
N ARG A 240 -22.19 7.37 2.40
CA ARG A 240 -23.55 6.81 2.33
C ARG A 240 -23.70 5.64 3.30
N ALA A 241 -24.68 5.73 4.19
CA ALA A 241 -24.98 4.70 5.18
C ALA A 241 -25.26 3.32 4.56
N ASP A 242 -25.87 3.26 3.37
CA ASP A 242 -26.18 2.01 2.67
C ASP A 242 -24.95 1.20 2.22
N ARG A 243 -23.76 1.79 2.28
CA ARG A 243 -22.50 1.07 2.07
C ARG A 243 -22.03 0.31 3.29
N TRP A 244 -22.56 0.62 4.47
CA TRP A 244 -22.14 0.08 5.75
C TRP A 244 -23.20 -0.86 6.31
N GLN A 245 -22.75 -1.92 6.96
CA GLN A 245 -23.59 -2.83 7.71
C GLN A 245 -22.86 -3.25 8.97
N LEU A 246 -23.46 -3.04 10.14
CA LEU A 246 -22.92 -3.50 11.40
C LEU A 246 -23.46 -4.90 11.72
N ASP A 247 -22.56 -5.83 12.05
CA ASP A 247 -22.87 -7.18 12.50
C ASP A 247 -21.71 -7.69 13.37
N SER A 248 -21.83 -7.39 14.67
CA SER A 248 -20.76 -7.55 15.66
C SER A 248 -20.22 -9.00 15.70
N PRO A 249 -18.90 -9.20 15.75
CA PRO A 249 -17.83 -8.23 16.06
C PRO A 249 -17.30 -7.46 14.84
N TRP A 250 -17.96 -7.55 13.69
CA TRP A 250 -17.51 -6.95 12.44
C TRP A 250 -18.41 -5.79 12.00
N CYS A 251 -17.90 -5.00 11.06
CA CYS A 251 -18.73 -4.23 10.16
C CYS A 251 -18.33 -4.54 8.73
N TYR A 252 -19.29 -4.38 7.82
CA TYR A 252 -19.09 -4.66 6.41
C TYR A 252 -19.22 -3.38 5.62
N LEU A 253 -18.24 -3.16 4.74
CA LEU A 253 -18.16 -1.98 3.89
C LEU A 253 -18.18 -2.40 2.43
N THR A 254 -19.09 -1.82 1.63
CA THR A 254 -18.98 -1.87 0.18
C THR A 254 -18.03 -0.77 -0.27
N CYS A 255 -16.76 -1.13 -0.45
CA CYS A 255 -15.68 -0.23 -0.87
C CYS A 255 -15.98 0.38 -2.25
N ALA A 256 -15.69 1.67 -2.40
CA ALA A 256 -15.78 2.36 -3.67
C ALA A 256 -14.77 1.77 -4.67
N ALA A 257 -15.20 1.58 -5.91
CA ALA A 257 -14.32 1.17 -7.00
C ALA A 257 -13.41 2.31 -7.50
N ARG A 258 -13.77 3.56 -7.17
CA ARG A 258 -13.04 4.79 -7.50
C ARG A 258 -12.49 5.40 -6.22
N GLY A 259 -11.28 5.95 -6.31
CA GLY A 259 -10.54 6.50 -5.18
C GLY A 259 -9.34 5.61 -4.86
N GLN A 260 -8.17 6.24 -4.80
CA GLN A 260 -6.92 5.58 -4.43
C GLN A 260 -6.67 5.68 -2.92
N GLU A 261 -7.11 6.78 -2.29
CA GLU A 261 -6.83 7.12 -0.89
C GLU A 261 -8.15 7.27 -0.12
N PHE A 262 -8.28 6.55 1.00
CA PHE A 262 -9.43 6.66 1.90
C PHE A 262 -8.98 7.10 3.29
N VAL A 263 -9.40 8.29 3.73
CA VAL A 263 -8.96 8.92 4.97
C VAL A 263 -10.01 8.77 6.07
N LEU A 264 -9.56 8.41 7.27
CA LEU A 264 -10.34 8.32 8.50
C LEU A 264 -9.63 9.12 9.61
N ASP A 265 -10.36 9.97 10.31
CA ASP A 265 -9.83 10.68 11.48
C ASP A 265 -9.89 9.78 12.71
N LEU A 266 -8.74 9.35 13.22
CA LEU A 266 -8.67 8.41 14.35
C LEU A 266 -9.06 9.04 15.69
N ASP A 267 -9.14 10.38 15.78
CA ASP A 267 -9.57 11.04 17.01
C ASP A 267 -11.06 10.74 17.27
N ALA A 268 -11.86 10.51 16.22
CA ALA A 268 -13.24 10.04 16.31
C ALA A 268 -13.35 8.50 16.46
N TYR A 269 -12.24 7.77 16.32
CA TYR A 269 -12.20 6.30 16.32
C TYR A 269 -11.06 5.74 17.21
N PRO A 270 -11.02 6.09 18.51
CA PRO A 270 -9.94 5.68 19.40
C PRO A 270 -9.81 4.16 19.54
N ASP A 271 -10.92 3.42 19.41
CA ASP A 271 -10.96 1.96 19.50
C ASP A 271 -10.16 1.26 18.38
N LEU A 272 -9.81 1.96 17.31
CA LEU A 272 -9.00 1.42 16.23
C LEU A 272 -7.51 1.39 16.55
N ILE A 273 -7.05 2.11 17.58
CA ILE A 273 -5.62 2.17 17.91
C ILE A 273 -5.07 0.80 18.32
N ASP A 274 -5.83 0.03 19.12
CA ASP A 274 -5.42 -1.32 19.52
C ASP A 274 -5.37 -2.28 18.33
N TRP A 275 -6.32 -2.15 17.40
CA TRP A 275 -6.32 -2.92 16.16
C TRP A 275 -5.09 -2.57 15.30
N LEU A 276 -4.78 -1.29 15.12
CA LEU A 276 -3.59 -0.83 14.40
C LEU A 276 -2.31 -1.36 15.06
N ALA A 277 -2.19 -1.25 16.38
CA ALA A 277 -1.05 -1.78 17.13
C ALA A 277 -0.90 -3.29 16.96
N SER A 278 -2.02 -4.03 16.91
CA SER A 278 -2.02 -5.47 16.66
C SER A 278 -1.48 -5.83 15.28
N LEU A 279 -1.86 -5.06 14.25
CA LEU A 279 -1.35 -5.21 12.90
C LEU A 279 0.14 -4.87 12.82
N LEU A 280 0.57 -3.70 13.30
CA LEU A 280 1.97 -3.28 13.18
C LEU A 280 2.95 -4.26 13.86
N ARG A 281 2.50 -4.96 14.92
CA ARG A 281 3.31 -5.97 15.64
C ARG A 281 3.66 -7.19 14.80
N ILE A 282 2.87 -7.54 13.79
CA ILE A 282 3.14 -8.68 12.89
C ILE A 282 3.97 -8.29 11.65
N GLY A 283 4.25 -7.00 11.47
CA GLY A 283 5.03 -6.49 10.35
C GLY A 283 6.55 -6.52 10.59
N ARG A 284 7.31 -6.38 9.51
CA ARG A 284 8.76 -6.15 9.54
C ARG A 284 9.07 -4.73 9.04
N GLY A 285 9.96 -4.03 9.74
CA GLY A 285 10.42 -2.70 9.34
C GLY A 285 11.08 -2.69 7.95
N GLY A 286 10.88 -1.61 7.21
CA GLY A 286 11.35 -1.45 5.83
C GLY A 286 12.83 -1.08 5.67
N GLN A 287 13.44 -0.55 6.74
CA GLN A 287 14.85 -0.17 6.78
C GLN A 287 15.75 -1.32 7.28
N PRO A 288 17.02 -1.37 6.84
CA PRO A 288 17.99 -2.29 7.41
C PRO A 288 18.17 -2.02 8.91
N PRO A 289 18.45 -3.04 9.73
CA PRO A 289 18.82 -2.81 11.13
C PRO A 289 20.05 -1.88 11.17
N LEU A 290 19.97 -0.85 12.02
CA LEU A 290 21.06 0.08 12.32
C LEU A 290 22.31 -0.66 12.80
#